data_AF-A0A846D0Z1-F1
#
_entry.id   AF-A0A846D0Z1-F1
#
_cell.length_a   1.000
_cell.length_b   1.000
_cell.length_c   1.000
_cell.angle_alpha   90.00
_cell.angle_beta   90.00
_cell.angle_gamma   90.00
#
_symmetry.space_group_name_H-M   'P 1'
#
loop_
_entity.id
_entity.type
_entity.pdbx_description
1 polymer ?
#
loop_
_entity_poly.entity_id
_entity_poly.type
_entity_poly.pdbx_seq_one_letter_code
_entity_poly.pdbx_strand_id
1 'polypeptide(L)'
;MAGYTLKTSRWANQNIAALITRQMPQQQTDSKKVETLTKPPDKGLQQGIAKWAEQERGKQINYVPPQFRGKYIEDVELKTPQKVIALTFDDGPWPKMTNDVLHILKKYDVKATFFVVGRNVYLYPEELKKIVDHGHALGNHSWNHSYYYHNPLAAAKEIDNTTARIYKTINVKTSLFRPPGGIMNNGLVAYARKKNYVIVKWSADSEDYSVNQRRLTYNVLRRAKPGGIVLLHDGGGNRAKTIRALPVIITELRKQGYQFVTVPELLDMAQKELEIAQKEQK
;
A
#
# COMPACT_ATOMS: atom_id res chain seq x y z
N MET A 1 -18.55 50.20 -7.76
CA MET A 1 -19.77 49.90 -6.98
C MET A 1 -20.74 49.15 -7.87
N ALA A 2 -20.77 47.82 -7.78
CA ALA A 2 -21.89 46.98 -8.23
C ALA A 2 -21.63 45.56 -7.69
N GLY A 3 -22.42 45.13 -6.71
CA GLY A 3 -22.34 43.81 -6.10
C GLY A 3 -23.05 42.76 -6.96
N TYR A 4 -22.56 41.53 -6.90
CA TYR A 4 -23.28 40.35 -7.39
C TYR A 4 -23.42 39.33 -6.25
N THR A 5 -24.66 39.16 -5.81
CA THR A 5 -25.10 38.17 -4.84
C THR A 5 -25.38 36.85 -5.57
N LEU A 6 -24.66 35.78 -5.25
CA LEU A 6 -24.93 34.44 -5.79
C LEU A 6 -26.08 33.79 -5.02
N LYS A 7 -27.24 33.67 -5.68
CA LYS A 7 -28.34 32.78 -5.25
C LYS A 7 -27.93 31.33 -5.49
N THR A 8 -27.99 30.52 -4.44
CA THR A 8 -27.83 29.07 -4.48
C THR A 8 -29.06 28.42 -5.14
N SER A 9 -28.87 27.66 -6.22
CA SER A 9 -29.95 26.88 -6.84
C SER A 9 -29.87 25.41 -6.41
N ARG A 10 -31.04 24.90 -6.02
CA ARG A 10 -31.29 23.70 -5.22
C ARG A 10 -31.30 22.40 -6.05
N TRP A 11 -30.49 22.32 -7.11
CA TRP A 11 -30.58 21.24 -8.13
C TRP A 11 -29.34 20.33 -8.25
N ALA A 12 -28.34 20.47 -7.38
CA ALA A 12 -27.09 19.68 -7.46
C ALA A 12 -27.00 18.47 -6.52
N ASN A 13 -28.02 18.18 -5.71
CA ASN A 13 -27.91 17.21 -4.59
C ASN A 13 -28.71 15.91 -4.72
N GLN A 14 -29.24 15.55 -5.90
CA GLN A 14 -30.01 14.30 -6.05
C GLN A 14 -29.37 13.20 -6.93
N ASN A 15 -28.22 13.43 -7.57
CA ASN A 15 -27.66 12.43 -8.50
C ASN A 15 -26.34 11.76 -8.07
N ILE A 16 -25.84 11.99 -6.85
CA ILE A 16 -24.64 11.27 -6.35
C ILE A 16 -25.00 9.91 -5.73
N ALA A 17 -26.24 9.74 -5.25
CA ALA A 17 -26.71 8.47 -4.67
C ALA A 17 -27.00 7.39 -5.74
N ALA A 18 -27.22 7.76 -7.00
CA ALA A 18 -27.64 6.83 -8.06
C ALA A 18 -26.47 6.13 -8.79
N LEU A 19 -25.25 6.67 -8.69
CA LEU A 19 -24.07 6.12 -9.39
C LEU A 19 -23.25 5.13 -8.57
N ILE A 20 -23.55 4.96 -7.27
CA ILE A 20 -22.82 4.03 -6.38
C ILE A 20 -23.51 2.65 -6.29
N THR A 21 -24.73 2.49 -6.82
CA THR A 21 -25.58 1.30 -6.58
C THR A 21 -25.64 0.30 -7.74
N ARG A 22 -24.76 0.36 -8.74
CA ARG A 22 -24.68 -0.69 -9.77
C ARG A 22 -23.35 -1.45 -9.65
N GLN A 23 -23.46 -2.69 -9.19
CA GLN A 23 -22.42 -3.73 -9.04
C GLN A 23 -21.78 -3.93 -7.65
N MET A 24 -22.58 -3.87 -6.58
CA MET A 24 -22.27 -4.62 -5.36
C MET A 24 -23.29 -5.77 -5.21
N PRO A 25 -22.86 -7.02 -4.94
CA PRO A 25 -23.77 -8.01 -4.37
C PRO A 25 -24.30 -7.45 -3.05
N GLN A 26 -25.61 -7.52 -2.83
CA GLN A 26 -26.24 -7.08 -1.58
C GLN A 26 -25.68 -7.89 -0.41
N GLN A 27 -24.73 -7.31 0.32
CA GLN A 27 -24.53 -7.59 1.73
C GLN A 27 -24.88 -6.30 2.47
N GLN A 28 -25.81 -6.39 3.42
CA GLN A 28 -26.26 -5.29 4.26
C GLN A 28 -25.06 -4.59 4.88
N THR A 29 -24.73 -3.39 4.38
CA THR A 29 -23.79 -2.50 5.05
C THR A 29 -24.58 -1.67 6.07
N ASP A 30 -24.22 -1.85 7.34
CA ASP A 30 -24.83 -1.16 8.47
C ASP A 30 -24.59 0.36 8.35
N SER A 31 -25.67 1.13 8.19
CA SER A 31 -25.63 2.57 7.91
C SER A 31 -24.88 3.38 8.97
N LYS A 32 -24.80 2.87 10.21
CA LYS A 32 -24.02 3.45 11.31
C LYS A 32 -22.51 3.41 11.07
N LYS A 33 -21.98 2.42 10.34
CA LYS A 33 -20.54 2.34 10.01
C LYS A 33 -20.11 3.41 9.01
N VAL A 34 -21.02 3.84 8.12
CA VAL A 34 -20.73 4.83 7.07
C VAL A 34 -20.57 6.23 7.66
N GLU A 35 -21.39 6.58 8.66
CA GLU A 35 -21.37 7.89 9.31
C GLU A 35 -20.07 8.14 10.12
N THR A 36 -19.49 7.08 10.69
CA THR A 36 -18.20 7.10 11.39
C THR A 36 -16.98 7.26 10.48
N LEU A 37 -17.10 7.06 9.16
CA LEU A 37 -15.98 7.19 8.20
C LEU A 37 -15.51 8.64 7.97
N THR A 38 -16.32 9.62 8.38
CA THR A 38 -16.08 11.05 8.11
C THR A 38 -15.44 11.81 9.27
N LYS A 39 -15.35 11.21 10.46
CA LYS A 39 -14.79 11.87 11.65
C LYS A 39 -13.27 11.70 11.71
N PRO A 40 -12.49 12.79 11.81
CA PRO A 40 -11.04 12.72 11.98
C PRO A 40 -10.66 12.07 13.33
N PRO A 41 -9.46 11.46 13.44
CA PRO A 41 -8.97 10.90 14.70
C PRO A 41 -8.77 11.99 15.75
N ASP A 42 -8.96 11.63 17.03
CA ASP A 42 -8.87 12.57 18.14
C ASP A 42 -7.44 13.11 18.35
N LYS A 43 -7.35 14.23 19.09
CA LYS A 43 -6.09 14.93 19.39
C LYS A 43 -5.11 14.13 20.24
N GLY A 44 -5.60 13.18 21.06
CA GLY A 44 -4.75 12.30 21.88
C GLY A 44 -3.98 11.30 21.04
N LEU A 45 -4.61 10.78 19.98
CA LEU A 45 -3.98 9.91 19.00
C LEU A 45 -2.87 10.63 18.21
N GLN A 46 -3.09 11.91 17.86
CA GLN A 46 -2.09 12.74 17.17
C GLN A 46 -0.84 13.01 18.03
N GLN A 47 -1.01 13.21 19.35
CA GLN A 47 0.10 13.42 20.28
C GLN A 47 0.87 12.12 20.61
N GLY A 48 0.19 10.97 20.63
CA GLY A 48 0.82 9.65 20.80
C GLY A 48 1.73 9.25 19.62
N ILE A 49 1.40 9.69 18.40
CA ILE A 49 2.20 9.42 17.18
C ILE A 49 3.59 10.08 17.25
N ALA A 50 3.71 11.26 17.88
CA ALA A 50 4.95 12.03 17.94
C ALA A 50 5.97 11.56 19.00
N LYS A 51 5.52 10.96 20.11
CA LYS A 51 6.39 10.58 21.24
C LYS A 51 7.01 9.18 21.16
N TRP A 52 6.63 8.33 20.19
CA TRP A 52 6.81 6.86 20.31
C TRP A 52 7.64 6.26 19.16
N ALA A 53 8.91 6.66 19.09
CA ALA A 53 9.91 6.11 18.17
C ALA A 53 10.79 5.00 18.80
N GLU A 54 10.60 4.67 20.09
CA GLU A 54 11.70 4.09 20.87
C GLU A 54 11.42 2.74 21.57
N GLN A 55 10.19 2.23 21.62
CA GLN A 55 9.90 0.99 22.36
C GLN A 55 9.49 -0.19 21.48
N GLU A 56 10.34 -1.21 21.53
CA GLU A 56 10.39 -2.40 20.68
C GLU A 56 9.39 -3.49 21.08
N ARG A 57 8.62 -3.98 20.10
CA ARG A 57 8.30 -5.41 19.91
C ARG A 57 7.84 -5.77 18.48
N GLY A 58 8.04 -4.89 17.50
CA GLY A 58 7.66 -5.07 16.09
C GLY A 58 8.74 -4.63 15.09
N LYS A 59 10.01 -4.74 15.48
CA LYS A 59 11.10 -3.90 14.95
C LYS A 59 11.68 -4.25 13.56
N GLN A 60 11.15 -5.23 12.83
CA GLN A 60 11.72 -5.59 11.52
C GLN A 60 10.77 -5.61 10.34
N ILE A 61 9.50 -6.00 10.50
CA ILE A 61 8.60 -6.24 9.36
C ILE A 61 8.34 -4.99 8.50
N ASN A 62 8.41 -3.79 9.09
CA ASN A 62 8.20 -2.51 8.40
C ASN A 62 9.36 -1.52 8.59
N TYR A 63 10.55 -2.02 8.95
CA TYR A 63 11.70 -1.15 9.15
C TYR A 63 12.12 -0.49 7.83
N VAL A 64 12.33 0.82 7.88
CA VAL A 64 12.83 1.60 6.75
C VAL A 64 14.18 2.19 7.15
N PRO A 65 15.26 1.83 6.44
CA PRO A 65 16.58 2.41 6.66
C PRO A 65 16.59 3.94 6.43
N PRO A 66 17.31 4.73 7.25
CA PRO A 66 17.28 6.19 7.21
C PRO A 66 17.57 6.81 5.83
N GLN A 67 18.48 6.23 5.06
CA GLN A 67 18.89 6.73 3.74
C GLN A 67 17.80 6.64 2.68
N PHE A 68 16.71 5.90 2.90
CA PHE A 68 15.54 5.86 2.00
C PHE A 68 14.41 6.80 2.44
N ARG A 69 14.46 7.36 3.64
CA ARG A 69 13.40 8.23 4.17
C ARG A 69 13.24 9.49 3.33
N GLY A 70 12.00 9.80 2.95
CA GLY A 70 11.69 10.94 2.07
C GLY A 70 12.15 10.78 0.62
N LYS A 71 12.70 9.61 0.25
CA LYS A 71 13.09 9.28 -1.12
C LYS A 71 12.00 8.50 -1.84
N TYR A 72 12.23 8.35 -3.14
CA TYR A 72 11.39 7.64 -4.08
C TYR A 72 12.14 6.41 -4.61
N ILE A 73 11.43 5.29 -4.78
CA ILE A 73 11.96 4.06 -5.37
C ILE A 73 10.94 3.41 -6.32
N GLU A 74 11.42 2.79 -7.40
CA GLU A 74 10.65 1.86 -8.26
C GLU A 74 11.20 0.43 -8.15
N ASP A 75 12.48 0.33 -7.82
CA ASP A 75 13.29 -0.84 -7.57
C ASP A 75 14.40 -0.46 -6.57
N VAL A 76 15.27 -1.42 -6.25
CA VAL A 76 16.45 -1.19 -5.42
C VAL A 76 17.65 -1.86 -6.09
N GLU A 77 18.67 -1.08 -6.41
CA GLU A 77 19.92 -1.62 -6.93
C GLU A 77 20.69 -2.33 -5.81
N LEU A 78 21.08 -3.58 -6.08
CA LEU A 78 21.94 -4.37 -5.20
C LEU A 78 23.31 -4.52 -5.84
N LYS A 79 24.35 -4.43 -5.02
CA LYS A 79 25.75 -4.63 -5.42
C LYS A 79 26.07 -6.09 -5.68
N THR A 80 25.37 -7.00 -5.02
CA THR A 80 25.54 -8.43 -5.24
C THR A 80 24.67 -8.92 -6.41
N PRO A 81 25.06 -10.00 -7.11
CA PRO A 81 24.25 -10.57 -8.19
C PRO A 81 23.00 -11.31 -7.70
N GLN A 82 22.57 -11.10 -6.46
CA GLN A 82 21.43 -11.78 -5.85
C GLN A 82 20.14 -11.42 -6.58
N LYS A 83 19.44 -12.45 -7.08
CA LYS A 83 18.12 -12.29 -7.68
C LYS A 83 17.05 -12.23 -6.59
N VAL A 84 16.86 -11.09 -5.97
CA VAL A 84 15.70 -10.86 -5.08
C VAL A 84 14.63 -10.04 -5.79
N ILE A 85 13.37 -10.26 -5.45
CA ILE A 85 12.23 -9.51 -6.01
C ILE A 85 11.14 -9.35 -4.96
N ALA A 86 10.48 -8.20 -4.92
CA ALA A 86 9.39 -7.92 -3.99
C ALA A 86 8.03 -7.99 -4.67
N LEU A 87 7.15 -8.86 -4.17
CA LEU A 87 5.74 -8.84 -4.55
C LEU A 87 5.00 -7.83 -3.68
N THR A 88 4.22 -6.95 -4.32
CA THR A 88 3.42 -5.94 -3.61
C THR A 88 1.98 -5.96 -4.06
N PHE A 89 1.05 -5.71 -3.12
CA PHE A 89 -0.38 -5.74 -3.34
C PHE A 89 -1.03 -4.44 -2.89
N ASP A 90 -1.79 -3.80 -3.79
CA ASP A 90 -2.49 -2.56 -3.53
C ASP A 90 -4.01 -2.78 -3.35
N ASP A 91 -4.66 -1.76 -2.79
CA ASP A 91 -6.11 -1.59 -2.58
C ASP A 91 -6.75 -2.41 -1.45
N GLY A 92 -6.03 -3.35 -0.84
CA GLY A 92 -6.49 -4.14 0.29
C GLY A 92 -6.70 -3.33 1.59
N PRO A 93 -7.15 -3.99 2.67
CA PRO A 93 -7.59 -5.39 2.72
C PRO A 93 -9.03 -5.59 2.27
N TRP A 94 -9.34 -6.73 1.65
CA TRP A 94 -10.69 -7.16 1.24
C TRP A 94 -10.94 -8.61 1.72
N PRO A 95 -12.07 -8.92 2.39
CA PRO A 95 -12.28 -10.19 3.09
C PRO A 95 -12.04 -11.46 2.26
N LYS A 96 -12.46 -11.51 1.01
CA LYS A 96 -12.25 -12.71 0.18
C LYS A 96 -10.89 -12.67 -0.53
N MET A 97 -10.63 -11.58 -1.26
CA MET A 97 -9.48 -11.49 -2.16
C MET A 97 -8.14 -11.45 -1.41
N THR A 98 -8.03 -10.67 -0.33
CA THR A 98 -6.82 -10.65 0.51
C THR A 98 -6.57 -12.02 1.14
N ASN A 99 -7.61 -12.68 1.68
CA ASN A 99 -7.45 -14.00 2.29
C ASN A 99 -7.02 -15.08 1.28
N ASP A 100 -7.54 -15.05 0.05
CA ASP A 100 -7.11 -15.95 -1.04
C ASP A 100 -5.64 -15.71 -1.41
N VAL A 101 -5.20 -14.45 -1.49
CA VAL A 101 -3.78 -14.09 -1.71
C VAL A 101 -2.91 -14.59 -0.56
N LEU A 102 -3.28 -14.32 0.69
CA LEU A 102 -2.54 -14.77 1.88
C LEU A 102 -2.41 -16.29 1.94
N HIS A 103 -3.46 -17.04 1.57
CA HIS A 103 -3.41 -18.50 1.51
C HIS A 103 -2.37 -19.00 0.51
N ILE A 104 -2.32 -18.39 -0.69
CA ILE A 104 -1.33 -18.73 -1.71
C ILE A 104 0.08 -18.37 -1.23
N LEU A 105 0.29 -17.15 -0.73
CA LEU A 105 1.60 -16.73 -0.23
C LEU A 105 2.12 -17.65 0.88
N LYS A 106 1.25 -18.06 1.81
CA LYS A 106 1.57 -19.05 2.84
C LYS A 106 1.92 -20.41 2.26
N LYS A 107 1.11 -20.93 1.31
CA LYS A 107 1.35 -22.22 0.65
C LYS A 107 2.71 -22.28 -0.04
N TYR A 108 3.14 -21.16 -0.62
CA TYR A 108 4.42 -21.07 -1.32
C TYR A 108 5.57 -20.60 -0.42
N ASP A 109 5.33 -20.28 0.86
CA ASP A 109 6.31 -19.66 1.76
C ASP A 109 6.96 -18.40 1.13
N VAL A 110 6.10 -17.41 0.84
CA VAL A 110 6.50 -16.13 0.25
C VAL A 110 6.00 -15.00 1.14
N LYS A 111 6.88 -14.07 1.49
CA LYS A 111 6.50 -12.78 2.11
C LYS A 111 6.31 -11.71 1.04
N ALA A 112 5.50 -10.70 1.35
CA ALA A 112 5.07 -9.67 0.42
C ALA A 112 4.78 -8.38 1.19
N THR A 113 4.57 -7.27 0.47
CA THR A 113 4.19 -5.98 1.06
C THR A 113 2.81 -5.54 0.59
N PHE A 114 1.90 -5.24 1.52
CA PHE A 114 0.54 -4.81 1.22
C PHE A 114 0.38 -3.31 1.46
N PHE A 115 0.09 -2.55 0.42
CA PHE A 115 -0.25 -1.14 0.52
C PHE A 115 -1.76 -1.00 0.75
N VAL A 116 -2.12 -0.78 2.02
CA VAL A 116 -3.52 -0.85 2.46
C VAL A 116 -4.20 0.52 2.45
N VAL A 117 -5.46 0.52 2.04
CA VAL A 117 -6.33 1.70 2.03
C VAL A 117 -6.99 1.86 3.40
N GLY A 118 -6.91 3.06 3.99
CA GLY A 118 -7.35 3.31 5.36
C GLY A 118 -8.83 2.99 5.61
N ARG A 119 -9.72 3.30 4.66
CA ARG A 119 -11.13 2.91 4.75
C ARG A 119 -11.34 1.39 4.78
N ASN A 120 -10.54 0.64 4.03
CA ASN A 120 -10.63 -0.81 4.00
C ASN A 120 -10.13 -1.40 5.32
N VAL A 121 -9.06 -0.85 5.91
CA VAL A 121 -8.64 -1.21 7.28
C VAL A 121 -9.72 -0.89 8.32
N TYR A 122 -10.48 0.20 8.12
CA TYR A 122 -11.61 0.50 9.00
C TYR A 122 -12.70 -0.56 8.93
N LEU A 123 -13.08 -0.97 7.72
CA LEU A 123 -14.15 -1.94 7.49
C LEU A 123 -13.75 -3.37 7.83
N TYR A 124 -12.49 -3.74 7.56
CA TYR A 124 -11.97 -5.10 7.58
C TYR A 124 -10.69 -5.21 8.44
N PRO A 125 -10.77 -4.93 9.76
CA PRO A 125 -9.61 -4.94 10.64
C PRO A 125 -9.01 -6.34 10.85
N GLU A 126 -9.82 -7.40 10.75
CA GLU A 126 -9.35 -8.78 10.93
C GLU A 126 -8.48 -9.24 9.76
N GLU A 127 -8.79 -8.78 8.54
CA GLU A 127 -7.95 -9.03 7.37
C GLU A 127 -6.58 -8.35 7.52
N LEU A 128 -6.53 -7.12 8.06
CA LEU A 128 -5.26 -6.45 8.34
C LEU A 128 -4.41 -7.24 9.35
N LYS A 129 -5.03 -7.77 10.42
CA LYS A 129 -4.35 -8.62 11.40
C LYS A 129 -3.73 -9.85 10.73
N LYS A 130 -4.51 -10.57 9.91
CA LYS A 130 -4.02 -11.75 9.17
C LYS A 130 -2.82 -11.44 8.27
N ILE A 131 -2.78 -10.27 7.62
CA ILE A 131 -1.62 -9.84 6.82
C ILE A 131 -0.35 -9.85 7.70
N VAL A 132 -0.42 -9.22 8.88
CA VAL A 132 0.75 -9.09 9.76
C VAL A 132 1.07 -10.38 10.51
N ASP A 133 0.06 -11.13 10.95
CA ASP A 133 0.24 -12.43 11.62
C ASP A 133 0.91 -13.46 10.71
N HIS A 134 0.74 -13.33 9.40
CA HIS A 134 1.46 -14.13 8.39
C HIS A 134 2.84 -13.59 8.02
N GLY A 135 3.31 -12.53 8.69
CA GLY A 135 4.66 -11.97 8.53
C GLY A 135 4.83 -11.11 7.28
N HIS A 136 3.75 -10.57 6.72
CA HIS A 136 3.83 -9.64 5.59
C HIS A 136 4.05 -8.20 6.07
N ALA A 137 4.74 -7.42 5.24
CA ALA A 137 4.94 -6.00 5.47
C ALA A 137 3.70 -5.18 5.04
N LEU A 138 3.58 -3.97 5.58
CA LEU A 138 2.52 -3.02 5.27
C LEU A 138 3.09 -1.72 4.72
N GLY A 139 2.34 -1.11 3.80
CA GLY A 139 2.49 0.27 3.37
C GLY A 139 1.17 1.03 3.45
N ASN A 140 1.24 2.35 3.48
CA ASN A 140 0.09 3.23 3.46
C ASN A 140 -0.32 3.53 2.02
N HIS A 141 -1.60 3.35 1.69
CA HIS A 141 -2.16 3.61 0.36
C HIS A 141 -3.26 4.68 0.35
N SER A 142 -3.12 5.70 1.20
CA SER A 142 -4.11 6.76 1.46
C SER A 142 -5.40 6.25 2.12
N TRP A 143 -6.30 7.17 2.48
CA TRP A 143 -7.53 6.83 3.19
C TRP A 143 -8.63 6.42 2.20
N ASN A 144 -8.81 7.21 1.14
CA ASN A 144 -9.90 7.08 0.18
C ASN A 144 -9.48 6.53 -1.18
N HIS A 145 -8.19 6.37 -1.45
CA HIS A 145 -7.68 6.03 -2.79
C HIS A 145 -8.11 7.08 -3.84
N SER A 146 -7.90 8.36 -3.53
CA SER A 146 -8.29 9.50 -4.36
C SER A 146 -7.20 9.91 -5.35
N TYR A 147 -7.60 10.18 -6.60
CA TYR A 147 -6.71 10.70 -7.64
C TYR A 147 -6.66 12.24 -7.70
N TYR A 148 -7.58 12.94 -7.02
CA TYR A 148 -7.70 14.40 -7.09
C TYR A 148 -6.56 15.12 -6.38
N TYR A 149 -6.42 16.43 -6.65
CA TYR A 149 -5.48 17.28 -5.92
C TYR A 149 -5.88 17.42 -4.45
N HIS A 150 -4.88 17.34 -3.56
CA HIS A 150 -5.02 17.52 -2.13
C HIS A 150 -4.16 18.71 -1.68
N ASN A 151 -4.79 19.70 -1.06
CA ASN A 151 -4.05 20.69 -0.28
C ASN A 151 -3.39 20.03 0.95
N PRO A 152 -2.45 20.70 1.66
CA PRO A 152 -1.72 20.10 2.77
C PRO A 152 -2.59 19.48 3.87
N LEU A 153 -3.73 20.11 4.21
CA LEU A 153 -4.65 19.60 5.23
C LEU A 153 -5.39 18.35 4.75
N ALA A 154 -5.80 18.32 3.48
CA ALA A 154 -6.43 17.15 2.88
C ALA A 154 -5.44 15.98 2.75
N ALA A 155 -4.20 16.25 2.33
CA ALA A 155 -3.15 15.23 2.26
C ALA A 155 -2.81 14.64 3.64
N ALA A 156 -2.79 15.48 4.67
CA ALA A 156 -2.65 15.03 6.06
C ALA A 156 -3.77 14.06 6.46
N LYS A 157 -5.02 14.37 6.14
CA LYS A 157 -6.15 13.48 6.43
C LYS A 157 -6.03 12.13 5.71
N GLU A 158 -5.61 12.12 4.45
CA GLU A 158 -5.45 10.88 3.68
C GLU A 158 -4.36 9.97 4.27
N ILE A 159 -3.21 10.53 4.63
CA ILE A 159 -2.05 9.75 5.08
C ILE A 159 -2.13 9.45 6.57
N ASP A 160 -2.35 10.47 7.42
CA ASP A 160 -2.27 10.31 8.87
C ASP A 160 -3.45 9.51 9.42
N ASN A 161 -4.67 9.64 8.86
CA ASN A 161 -5.80 8.81 9.30
C ASN A 161 -5.58 7.34 8.99
N THR A 162 -4.97 7.04 7.85
CA THR A 162 -4.63 5.67 7.45
C THR A 162 -3.59 5.09 8.41
N THR A 163 -2.52 5.84 8.68
CA THR A 163 -1.47 5.42 9.63
C THR A 163 -2.02 5.26 11.05
N ALA A 164 -2.83 6.20 11.52
CA ALA A 164 -3.54 6.12 12.79
C ALA A 164 -4.43 4.87 12.88
N ARG A 165 -5.14 4.56 11.79
CA ARG A 165 -6.03 3.41 11.75
C ARG A 165 -5.29 2.08 11.75
N ILE A 166 -4.21 1.95 10.96
CA ILE A 166 -3.31 0.79 11.01
C ILE A 166 -2.80 0.60 12.44
N TYR A 167 -2.23 1.66 13.04
CA TYR A 167 -1.68 1.61 14.39
C TYR A 167 -2.72 1.22 15.43
N LYS A 168 -3.92 1.80 15.40
CA LYS A 168 -5.01 1.45 16.31
C LYS A 168 -5.46 -0.02 16.17
N THR A 169 -5.33 -0.60 14.98
CA THR A 169 -5.82 -1.96 14.70
C THR A 169 -4.83 -3.04 15.15
N ILE A 170 -3.53 -2.80 14.97
CA ILE A 170 -2.50 -3.84 15.14
C ILE A 170 -1.24 -3.38 15.88
N ASN A 171 -1.21 -2.14 16.38
CA ASN A 171 -0.05 -1.54 17.06
C ASN A 171 1.25 -1.53 16.20
N VAL A 172 1.11 -1.50 14.88
CA VAL A 172 2.22 -1.45 13.93
C VAL A 172 2.24 -0.10 13.23
N LYS A 173 3.44 0.41 12.95
CA LYS A 173 3.68 1.59 12.12
C LYS A 173 4.41 1.17 10.84
N THR A 174 4.17 1.91 9.77
CA THR A 174 4.92 1.81 8.51
C THR A 174 5.32 3.20 8.04
N SER A 175 6.51 3.30 7.45
CA SER A 175 6.99 4.50 6.76
C SER A 175 7.09 4.28 5.25
N LEU A 176 6.38 3.28 4.72
CA LEU A 176 6.19 3.10 3.28
C LEU A 176 4.87 3.76 2.85
N PHE A 177 4.91 4.51 1.77
CA PHE A 177 3.73 5.09 1.14
C PHE A 177 3.76 4.83 -0.35
N ARG A 178 2.65 4.37 -0.91
CA ARG A 178 2.45 4.31 -2.36
C ARG A 178 1.28 5.23 -2.72
N PRO A 179 1.47 6.21 -3.62
CA PRO A 179 0.37 7.06 -4.03
C PRO A 179 -0.63 6.28 -4.90
N PRO A 180 -1.94 6.41 -4.66
CA PRO A 180 -2.99 5.88 -5.54
C PRO A 180 -2.71 6.19 -7.02
N GLY A 181 -2.78 5.16 -7.86
CA GLY A 181 -2.52 5.26 -9.30
C GLY A 181 -1.10 5.70 -9.69
N GLY A 182 -0.16 5.71 -8.74
CA GLY A 182 1.21 6.20 -8.99
C GLY A 182 1.31 7.72 -9.18
N ILE A 183 0.27 8.49 -8.80
CA ILE A 183 0.21 9.94 -9.04
C ILE A 183 1.16 10.69 -8.11
N MET A 184 2.15 11.36 -8.70
CA MET A 184 3.25 11.99 -7.94
C MET A 184 3.01 13.46 -7.56
N ASN A 185 2.02 14.11 -8.18
CA ASN A 185 1.85 15.57 -8.16
C ASN A 185 0.48 16.03 -7.64
N ASN A 186 -0.27 15.16 -6.93
CA ASN A 186 -1.58 15.50 -6.36
C ASN A 186 -1.53 15.96 -4.89
N GLY A 187 -0.34 16.32 -4.39
CA GLY A 187 -0.13 16.80 -3.01
C GLY A 187 0.15 15.69 -1.97
N LEU A 188 -0.27 14.44 -2.21
CA LEU A 188 -0.03 13.34 -1.26
C LEU A 188 1.46 13.03 -1.11
N VAL A 189 2.19 12.93 -2.22
CA VAL A 189 3.63 12.64 -2.20
C VAL A 189 4.42 13.74 -1.50
N ALA A 190 4.08 15.01 -1.74
CA ALA A 190 4.73 16.14 -1.06
C ALA A 190 4.56 16.05 0.47
N TYR A 191 3.35 15.71 0.94
CA TYR A 191 3.08 15.49 2.35
C TYR A 191 3.85 14.27 2.90
N ALA A 192 3.78 13.13 2.21
CA ALA A 192 4.45 11.89 2.60
C ALA A 192 5.97 12.08 2.74
N ARG A 193 6.62 12.78 1.81
CA ARG A 193 8.06 13.09 1.89
C ARG A 193 8.40 13.97 3.09
N LYS A 194 7.59 15.00 3.38
CA LYS A 194 7.76 15.83 4.59
C LYS A 194 7.64 15.03 5.88
N LYS A 195 6.90 13.91 5.85
CA LYS A 195 6.74 12.96 6.95
C LYS A 195 7.74 11.80 6.91
N ASN A 196 8.79 11.89 6.08
CA ASN A 196 9.86 10.89 5.96
C ASN A 196 9.40 9.50 5.47
N TYR A 197 8.25 9.41 4.78
CA TYR A 197 7.89 8.17 4.10
C TYR A 197 8.82 7.89 2.92
N VAL A 198 9.11 6.62 2.67
CA VAL A 198 9.61 6.16 1.36
C VAL A 198 8.42 6.11 0.42
N ILE A 199 8.55 6.75 -0.72
CA ILE A 199 7.55 6.72 -1.79
C ILE A 199 7.88 5.53 -2.68
N VAL A 200 7.05 4.49 -2.63
CA VAL A 200 7.30 3.21 -3.31
C VAL A 200 6.39 3.10 -4.53
N LYS A 201 6.97 3.05 -5.73
CA LYS A 201 6.29 2.65 -6.96
C LYS A 201 6.69 1.22 -7.32
N TRP A 202 6.79 0.89 -8.60
CA TRP A 202 7.05 -0.46 -9.09
C TRP A 202 7.86 -0.40 -10.38
N SER A 203 8.73 -1.40 -10.57
CA SER A 203 9.49 -1.61 -11.79
C SER A 203 8.80 -2.62 -12.73
N ALA A 204 7.89 -3.44 -12.18
CA ALA A 204 7.17 -4.47 -12.92
C ALA A 204 5.66 -4.34 -12.67
N ASP A 205 4.96 -3.67 -13.59
CA ASP A 205 3.50 -3.61 -13.59
C ASP A 205 2.91 -4.89 -14.17
N SER A 206 2.04 -5.55 -13.42
CA SER A 206 1.29 -6.71 -13.91
C SER A 206 0.16 -6.31 -14.86
N GLU A 207 -0.37 -5.08 -14.72
CA GLU A 207 -1.60 -4.60 -15.35
C GLU A 207 -2.80 -5.52 -14.99
N ASP A 208 -2.76 -6.19 -13.83
CA ASP A 208 -3.76 -7.15 -13.38
C ASP A 208 -5.15 -6.54 -13.17
N TYR A 209 -5.29 -5.21 -13.19
CA TYR A 209 -6.57 -4.50 -13.22
C TYR A 209 -7.22 -4.51 -14.62
N SER A 210 -6.45 -4.55 -15.71
CA SER A 210 -6.97 -4.39 -17.09
C SER A 210 -6.85 -5.65 -17.95
N VAL A 211 -5.80 -6.46 -17.80
CA VAL A 211 -5.51 -7.58 -18.72
C VAL A 211 -5.94 -8.95 -18.19
N ASN A 212 -5.90 -10.00 -19.02
CA ASN A 212 -6.21 -11.37 -18.63
C ASN A 212 -5.05 -12.07 -17.88
N GLN A 213 -5.32 -13.25 -17.29
CA GLN A 213 -4.36 -14.00 -16.49
C GLN A 213 -3.05 -14.34 -17.22
N ARG A 214 -3.11 -14.74 -18.50
CA ARG A 214 -1.91 -15.07 -19.28
C ARG A 214 -1.07 -13.82 -19.51
N ARG A 215 -1.70 -12.71 -19.91
CA ARG A 215 -1.00 -11.46 -20.18
C ARG A 215 -0.40 -10.86 -18.91
N LEU A 216 -1.12 -10.87 -17.79
CA LEU A 216 -0.60 -10.32 -16.53
C LEU A 216 0.60 -11.15 -16.03
N THR A 217 0.55 -12.47 -16.15
CA THR A 217 1.69 -13.34 -15.81
C THR A 217 2.91 -13.02 -16.69
N TYR A 218 2.71 -12.92 -18.01
CA TYR A 218 3.76 -12.54 -18.94
C TYR A 218 4.35 -11.15 -18.65
N ASN A 219 3.50 -10.18 -18.34
CA ASN A 219 3.90 -8.82 -17.98
C ASN A 219 4.84 -8.79 -16.78
N VAL A 220 4.55 -9.57 -15.74
CA VAL A 220 5.40 -9.72 -14.55
C VAL A 220 6.73 -10.38 -14.91
N LEU A 221 6.69 -11.56 -15.56
CA LEU A 221 7.91 -12.33 -15.85
C LEU A 221 8.86 -11.59 -16.79
N ARG A 222 8.34 -10.86 -17.79
CA ARG A 222 9.16 -10.09 -18.73
C ARG A 222 9.84 -8.89 -18.07
N ARG A 223 9.21 -8.27 -17.07
CA ARG A 223 9.73 -7.06 -16.40
C ARG A 223 10.47 -7.38 -15.10
N ALA A 224 10.51 -8.64 -14.69
CA ALA A 224 11.22 -9.08 -13.51
C ALA A 224 12.73 -8.84 -13.68
N LYS A 225 13.34 -8.22 -12.67
CA LYS A 225 14.77 -7.98 -12.58
C LYS A 225 15.22 -8.06 -11.11
N PRO A 226 16.51 -8.33 -10.83
CA PRO A 226 17.05 -8.25 -9.47
C PRO A 226 16.72 -6.90 -8.83
N GLY A 227 16.25 -6.93 -7.58
CA GLY A 227 15.82 -5.75 -6.84
C GLY A 227 14.50 -5.14 -7.32
N GLY A 228 13.78 -5.81 -8.21
CA GLY A 228 12.52 -5.33 -8.76
C GLY A 228 11.36 -5.35 -7.76
N ILE A 229 10.41 -4.43 -7.96
CA ILE A 229 9.16 -4.36 -7.19
C ILE A 229 7.99 -4.59 -8.15
N VAL A 230 7.20 -5.63 -7.89
CA VAL A 230 6.05 -6.05 -8.70
C VAL A 230 4.76 -5.45 -8.15
N LEU A 231 3.98 -4.78 -8.99
CA LEU A 231 2.63 -4.29 -8.66
C LEU A 231 1.57 -5.35 -9.01
N LEU A 232 0.81 -5.76 -7.99
CA LEU A 232 -0.40 -6.56 -8.07
C LEU A 232 -1.48 -5.89 -7.20
N HIS A 233 -2.72 -6.36 -7.25
CA HIS A 233 -3.80 -5.84 -6.42
C HIS A 233 -4.55 -6.97 -5.70
N ASP A 234 -4.85 -6.76 -4.42
CA ASP A 234 -5.70 -7.64 -3.61
C ASP A 234 -7.04 -6.99 -3.23
N GLY A 235 -7.22 -5.68 -3.44
CA GLY A 235 -8.49 -4.97 -3.27
C GLY A 235 -8.97 -4.26 -4.53
N GLY A 236 -9.99 -3.41 -4.45
CA GLY A 236 -10.47 -2.60 -5.58
C GLY A 236 -11.41 -3.34 -6.56
N GLY A 237 -11.97 -4.48 -6.16
CA GLY A 237 -12.91 -5.27 -6.97
C GLY A 237 -12.48 -6.72 -7.14
N ASN A 238 -13.00 -7.40 -8.17
CA ASN A 238 -12.73 -8.82 -8.41
C ASN A 238 -11.26 -9.06 -8.84
N ARG A 239 -10.50 -9.77 -8.00
CA ARG A 239 -9.08 -10.12 -8.23
C ARG A 239 -8.85 -11.61 -8.56
N ALA A 240 -9.87 -12.32 -9.04
CA ALA A 240 -9.76 -13.75 -9.37
C ALA A 240 -8.63 -14.05 -10.40
N LYS A 241 -8.36 -13.14 -11.34
CA LYS A 241 -7.24 -13.28 -12.29
C LYS A 241 -5.87 -13.17 -11.61
N THR A 242 -5.70 -12.22 -10.69
CA THR A 242 -4.48 -12.06 -9.88
C THR A 242 -4.25 -13.30 -9.03
N ILE A 243 -5.30 -13.77 -8.34
CA ILE A 243 -5.27 -14.97 -7.48
C ILE A 243 -4.84 -16.21 -8.29
N ARG A 244 -5.39 -16.41 -9.50
CA ARG A 244 -4.99 -17.56 -10.35
C ARG A 244 -3.59 -17.43 -10.97
N ALA A 245 -3.12 -16.22 -11.23
CA ALA A 245 -1.78 -15.98 -11.78
C ALA A 245 -0.67 -16.13 -10.74
N LEU A 246 -0.95 -15.78 -9.49
CA LEU A 246 0.05 -15.70 -8.42
C LEU A 246 0.87 -17.00 -8.22
N PRO A 247 0.27 -18.21 -8.21
CA PRO A 247 1.03 -19.46 -8.16
C PRO A 247 2.01 -19.64 -9.33
N VAL A 248 1.61 -19.23 -10.54
CA VAL A 248 2.43 -19.34 -11.75
C VAL A 248 3.58 -18.33 -11.68
N ILE A 249 3.30 -17.08 -11.31
CA ILE A 249 4.32 -16.04 -11.12
C ILE A 249 5.38 -16.51 -10.11
N ILE A 250 4.96 -17.00 -8.95
CA ILE A 250 5.87 -17.45 -7.90
C ILE A 250 6.76 -18.61 -8.40
N THR A 251 6.14 -19.60 -9.05
CA THR A 251 6.84 -20.79 -9.55
C THR A 251 7.87 -20.43 -10.63
N GLU A 252 7.50 -19.61 -11.60
CA GLU A 252 8.37 -19.26 -12.72
C GLU A 252 9.53 -18.34 -12.29
N LEU A 253 9.29 -17.39 -11.38
CA LEU A 253 10.38 -16.57 -10.83
C LEU A 253 11.36 -17.41 -10.01
N ARG A 254 10.89 -18.38 -9.22
CA ARG A 254 11.78 -19.34 -8.53
C ARG A 254 12.63 -20.15 -9.49
N LYS A 255 12.05 -20.64 -10.59
CA LYS A 255 12.81 -21.34 -11.64
C LYS A 255 13.92 -20.47 -12.25
N GLN A 256 13.72 -19.16 -12.30
CA GLN A 256 14.73 -18.19 -12.77
C GLN A 256 15.77 -17.82 -11.69
N GLY A 257 15.66 -18.39 -10.48
CA GLY A 257 16.56 -18.18 -9.35
C GLY A 257 16.14 -17.03 -8.42
N TYR A 258 14.93 -16.49 -8.56
CA TYR A 258 14.49 -15.39 -7.69
C TYR A 258 14.11 -15.87 -6.28
N GLN A 259 14.58 -15.13 -5.29
CA GLN A 259 14.09 -15.16 -3.91
C GLN A 259 13.10 -14.02 -3.69
N PHE A 260 12.09 -14.27 -2.87
CA PHE A 260 11.06 -13.28 -2.56
C PHE A 260 11.33 -12.62 -1.22
N VAL A 261 11.25 -11.29 -1.23
CA VAL A 261 11.43 -10.45 -0.05
C VAL A 261 10.30 -9.42 0.03
N THR A 262 10.08 -8.86 1.20
CA THR A 262 9.28 -7.66 1.38
C THR A 262 10.06 -6.42 0.93
N VAL A 263 9.37 -5.30 0.68
CA VAL A 263 10.04 -4.02 0.37
C VAL A 263 10.96 -3.58 1.52
N PRO A 264 10.58 -3.65 2.82
CA PRO A 264 11.50 -3.38 3.94
C PRO A 264 12.78 -4.22 3.92
N GLU A 265 12.68 -5.53 3.70
CA GLU A 265 13.84 -6.43 3.61
C GLU A 265 14.72 -6.07 2.42
N LEU A 266 14.14 -5.75 1.26
CA LEU A 266 14.87 -5.31 0.08
C LEU A 266 15.69 -4.03 0.37
N LEU A 267 15.11 -3.08 1.08
CA LEU A 267 15.81 -1.84 1.48
C LEU A 267 16.91 -2.11 2.50
N ASP A 268 16.67 -3.00 3.48
CA ASP A 268 17.65 -3.37 4.48
C ASP A 268 18.87 -4.09 3.87
N MET A 269 18.64 -4.98 2.89
CA MET A 269 19.71 -5.63 2.13
C MET A 269 20.62 -4.60 1.44
N ALA A 270 20.03 -3.63 0.73
CA ALA A 270 20.79 -2.59 0.05
C ALA A 270 21.58 -1.69 1.03
N GLN A 271 21.02 -1.41 2.21
CA GLN A 271 21.75 -0.68 3.25
C GLN A 271 22.97 -1.44 3.74
N LYS A 272 22.82 -2.73 4.04
CA LYS A 272 23.91 -3.58 4.53
C LYS A 272 25.04 -3.69 3.52
N GLU A 273 24.73 -3.85 2.24
CA GLU A 273 25.74 -3.87 1.17
C GLU A 273 26.48 -2.55 1.03
N LEU A 274 25.81 -1.41 1.27
CA LEU A 274 26.47 -0.11 1.30
C LEU A 274 27.42 0.01 2.49
N GLU A 275 27.00 -0.41 3.68
CA GLU A 275 27.82 -0.37 4.90
C GLU A 275 29.06 -1.28 4.81
N ILE A 276 28.94 -2.47 4.23
CA ILE A 276 30.07 -3.39 4.01
C ILE A 276 31.08 -2.75 3.06
N ALA A 277 30.63 -2.25 1.92
CA ALA A 277 31.52 -1.62 0.95
C ALA A 277 32.23 -0.36 1.49
N GLN A 278 31.60 0.39 2.40
CA GLN A 278 32.23 1.54 3.06
C GLN A 278 33.28 1.13 4.10
N LYS A 279 33.15 -0.05 4.71
CA LYS A 279 34.14 -0.59 5.65
C LYS A 279 35.37 -1.13 4.93
N GLU A 280 35.20 -1.72 3.75
CA GLU A 280 36.30 -2.25 2.94
C GLU A 280 37.17 -1.16 2.29
N GLN A 281 36.70 0.09 2.28
CA GLN A 281 37.42 1.25 1.73
C GLN A 281 38.20 2.06 2.79
N LYS A 282 38.14 1.66 4.07
CA LYS A 282 38.85 2.31 5.19
C LYS A 282 39.93 1.41 5.74
#